data_AF-A0A958KYB3-F1
#
_entry.id   AF-A0A958KYB3-F1
#
_cell.length_a   1.000
_cell.length_b   1.000
_cell.length_c   1.000
_cell.angle_alpha   90.00
_cell.angle_beta   90.00
_cell.angle_gamma   90.00
#
_symmetry.space_group_name_H-M   'P 1'
#
loop_
_entity.id
_entity.type
_entity.pdbx_description
1 polymer ?
#
loop_
_entity_poly.entity_id
_entity_poly.type
_entity_poly.pdbx_seq_one_letter_code
_entity_poly.pdbx_strand_id
1 'polypeptide(L)'
;MTEVLLIILALIGAFLIFWILKSVLTALPIPGLKRGFFERWKLRRSQRVLGEIDKLIDQQEYARAIQLFPSCLYLDLVRSDSDLIGRVGAHHVAVLNKTILLSDLMERPLSDLAILEDLLNTRIQLLRAWFELRGQRQGASRKSAPKWAREEFRKKEDEISSKLQLNASTVLTQFERSLEAVAKEGGSQSVTYH
;
A
#
# COMPACT_ATOMS: atom_id res chain seq x y z
N MET A 1 59.78 7.09 8.82
CA MET A 1 59.38 5.67 8.65
C MET A 1 58.22 5.24 9.54
N THR A 2 58.12 5.77 10.76
CA THR A 2 57.04 5.48 11.73
C THR A 2 55.64 5.91 11.25
N GLU A 3 55.52 7.07 10.61
CA GLU A 3 54.23 7.60 10.12
C GLU A 3 53.63 6.78 8.98
N VAL A 4 54.48 6.32 8.05
CA VAL A 4 54.05 5.43 6.94
C VAL A 4 53.53 4.10 7.49
N LEU A 5 54.17 3.58 8.53
CA LEU A 5 53.80 2.31 9.16
C LEU A 5 52.44 2.41 9.91
N LEU A 6 52.16 3.57 10.54
CA LEU A 6 50.88 3.87 11.16
C LEU A 6 49.73 3.94 10.13
N ILE A 7 49.96 4.57 8.98
CA ILE A 7 48.95 4.65 7.91
C ILE A 7 48.62 3.26 7.36
N ILE A 8 49.64 2.43 7.14
CA ILE A 8 49.44 1.06 6.65
C ILE A 8 48.65 0.22 7.67
N LEU A 9 48.97 0.30 8.96
CA LEU A 9 48.22 -0.38 10.02
C LEU A 9 46.77 0.10 10.11
N ALA A 10 46.52 1.40 9.97
CA ALA A 10 45.17 1.96 9.97
C ALA A 10 44.34 1.46 8.78
N LEU A 11 44.93 1.39 7.58
CA LEU A 11 44.26 0.87 6.38
C LEU A 11 43.95 -0.62 6.51
N ILE A 12 44.89 -1.42 7.02
CA ILE A 12 44.69 -2.85 7.27
C ILE A 12 43.59 -3.05 8.32
N GLY A 13 43.60 -2.27 9.40
CA GLY A 13 42.57 -2.29 10.43
C GLY A 13 41.18 -1.94 9.90
N ALA A 14 41.08 -0.87 9.09
CA ALA A 14 39.84 -0.47 8.45
C ALA A 14 39.32 -1.54 7.47
N PHE A 15 40.22 -2.16 6.70
CA PHE A 15 39.87 -3.26 5.79
C PHE A 15 39.35 -4.48 6.56
N LEU A 16 39.99 -4.85 7.67
CA LEU A 16 39.55 -5.93 8.56
C LEU A 16 38.17 -5.64 9.17
N ILE A 17 37.95 -4.43 9.68
CA ILE A 17 36.65 -4.01 10.22
C ILE A 17 35.57 -4.09 9.13
N PHE A 18 35.86 -3.57 7.93
CA PHE A 18 34.93 -3.64 6.80
C PHE A 18 34.60 -5.09 6.42
N TRP A 19 35.60 -5.97 6.41
CA TRP A 19 35.42 -7.38 6.05
C TRP A 19 34.63 -8.16 7.10
N ILE A 20 34.89 -7.90 8.39
CA ILE A 20 34.11 -8.46 9.51
C ILE A 20 32.68 -7.93 9.47
N LEU A 21 32.48 -6.63 9.29
CA LEU A 21 31.15 -6.02 9.23
C LEU A 21 30.35 -6.57 8.05
N LYS A 22 30.97 -6.70 6.88
CA LYS A 22 30.38 -7.34 5.70
C LYS A 22 30.00 -8.79 5.99
N SER A 23 30.90 -9.55 6.62
CA SER A 23 30.67 -10.96 6.97
C SER A 23 29.52 -11.11 7.98
N VAL A 24 29.46 -10.26 9.02
CA VAL A 24 28.36 -10.22 10.00
C VAL A 24 27.04 -9.81 9.33
N LEU A 25 27.05 -8.82 8.44
CA LEU A 25 25.87 -8.41 7.66
C LEU A 25 25.37 -9.51 6.71
N THR A 26 26.27 -10.32 6.14
CA THR A 26 25.90 -11.46 5.28
C THR A 26 25.53 -12.72 6.07
N ALA A 27 26.10 -12.89 7.26
CA ALA A 27 25.87 -14.04 8.14
C ALA A 27 24.64 -13.87 9.03
N LEU A 28 24.17 -12.65 9.26
CA LEU A 28 22.84 -12.39 9.79
C LEU A 28 21.82 -12.90 8.76
N PRO A 29 21.21 -14.07 8.97
CA PRO A 29 20.11 -14.48 8.15
C PRO A 29 18.96 -13.61 8.64
N ILE A 30 18.74 -12.47 8.01
CA ILE A 30 17.44 -11.79 8.10
C ILE A 30 16.67 -12.15 6.83
N PRO A 31 16.17 -13.40 6.69
CA PRO A 31 15.31 -13.81 5.58
C PRO A 31 13.94 -13.13 5.76
N GLY A 32 13.88 -11.82 5.51
CA GLY A 32 12.69 -11.02 5.77
C GLY A 32 12.87 -9.52 5.55
N LEU A 33 14.06 -8.95 5.82
CA LEU A 33 14.23 -7.49 5.80
C LEU A 33 14.07 -6.86 4.40
N LYS A 34 14.42 -7.62 3.34
CA LYS A 34 14.27 -7.15 1.95
C LYS A 34 12.91 -7.49 1.34
N ARG A 35 12.13 -8.40 1.92
CA ARG A 35 10.80 -8.77 1.38
C ARG A 35 9.78 -7.73 1.83
N GLY A 36 9.28 -6.96 0.87
CA GLY A 36 8.25 -5.95 1.12
C GLY A 36 8.75 -4.63 1.68
N PHE A 37 10.05 -4.35 1.66
CA PHE A 37 10.55 -3.01 2.02
C PHE A 37 9.88 -1.93 1.17
N PHE A 38 9.80 -2.16 -0.14
CA PHE A 38 9.16 -1.23 -1.08
C PHE A 38 7.66 -1.08 -0.81
N GLU A 39 6.97 -2.18 -0.49
CA GLU A 39 5.53 -2.16 -0.19
C GLU A 39 5.25 -1.41 1.12
N ARG A 40 6.05 -1.66 2.16
CA ARG A 40 5.98 -0.95 3.45
C ARG A 40 6.33 0.52 3.28
N TRP A 41 7.33 0.85 2.46
CA TRP A 41 7.70 2.23 2.16
C TRP A 41 6.58 2.96 1.41
N LYS A 42 5.97 2.32 0.40
CA LYS A 42 4.82 2.86 -0.32
C LYS A 42 3.62 3.10 0.61
N LEU A 43 3.28 2.12 1.45
CA LEU A 43 2.20 2.29 2.43
C LEU A 43 2.50 3.44 3.40
N ARG A 44 3.73 3.53 3.91
CA ARG A 44 4.16 4.67 4.76
C ARG A 44 4.06 5.99 4.03
N ARG A 45 4.38 6.05 2.74
CA ARG A 45 4.21 7.25 1.92
C ARG A 45 2.74 7.63 1.84
N SER A 46 1.85 6.70 1.50
CA SER A 46 0.39 6.93 1.49
C SER A 46 -0.14 7.41 2.83
N GLN A 47 0.35 6.86 3.94
CA GLN A 47 0.01 7.29 5.31
C GLN A 47 0.50 8.71 5.61
N ARG A 48 1.69 9.09 5.16
CA ARG A 48 2.18 10.47 5.30
C ARG A 48 1.33 11.45 4.52
N VAL A 49 0.95 11.10 3.29
CA VAL A 49 0.04 11.92 2.48
C VAL A 49 -1.29 12.11 3.20
N LEU A 50 -1.84 11.06 3.83
CA LEU A 50 -3.05 11.19 4.66
C LEU A 50 -2.83 12.14 5.85
N GLY A 51 -1.67 12.10 6.50
CA GLY A 51 -1.32 13.05 7.56
C GLY A 51 -1.10 14.49 7.06
N GLU A 52 -0.73 14.69 5.79
CA GLU A 52 -0.68 16.01 5.16
C GLU A 52 -2.09 16.53 4.86
N ILE A 53 -2.99 15.66 4.42
CA ILE A 53 -4.42 15.97 4.26
C ILE A 53 -5.01 16.44 5.59
N ASP A 54 -4.71 15.76 6.70
CA ASP A 54 -5.18 16.17 8.03
C ASP A 54 -4.77 17.61 8.36
N LYS A 55 -3.51 17.98 8.09
CA LYS A 55 -3.03 19.35 8.31
C LYS A 55 -3.76 20.37 7.43
N LEU A 56 -4.04 20.02 6.18
CA LEU A 56 -4.78 20.90 5.26
C LEU A 56 -6.23 21.08 5.72
N ILE A 57 -6.86 20.01 6.23
CA ILE A 57 -8.20 20.08 6.82
C ILE A 57 -8.20 20.99 8.05
N ASP A 58 -7.23 20.83 8.95
CA ASP A 58 -7.08 21.68 10.15
C ASP A 58 -6.88 23.17 9.81
N GLN A 59 -6.23 23.44 8.66
CA GLN A 59 -5.99 24.78 8.13
C GLN A 59 -7.16 25.33 7.28
N GLN A 60 -8.25 24.57 7.16
CA GLN A 60 -9.41 24.89 6.31
C GLN A 60 -9.08 25.01 4.80
N GLU A 61 -7.96 24.42 4.36
CA GLU A 61 -7.53 24.37 2.96
C GLU A 61 -8.17 23.18 2.20
N TYR A 62 -9.50 23.08 2.23
CA TYR A 62 -10.24 21.92 1.74
C TYR A 62 -9.99 21.59 0.26
N ALA A 63 -9.88 22.62 -0.59
CA ALA A 63 -9.62 22.42 -2.03
C ALA A 63 -8.27 21.71 -2.28
N ARG A 64 -7.24 22.05 -1.49
CA ARG A 64 -5.92 21.41 -1.58
C ARG A 64 -5.96 20.00 -0.98
N ALA A 65 -6.70 19.81 0.12
CA ALA A 65 -6.91 18.48 0.70
C ALA A 65 -7.53 17.52 -0.33
N ILE A 66 -8.59 17.97 -1.02
CA ILE A 66 -9.28 17.20 -2.08
C ILE A 66 -8.32 16.77 -3.18
N GLN A 67 -7.47 17.67 -3.67
CA GLN A 67 -6.50 17.36 -4.73
C GLN A 67 -5.49 16.28 -4.30
N LEU A 68 -5.18 16.20 -3.00
CA LEU A 68 -4.17 15.29 -2.47
C LEU A 68 -4.73 13.90 -2.13
N PHE A 69 -6.04 13.78 -1.90
CA PHE A 69 -6.72 12.53 -1.51
C PHE A 69 -6.45 11.34 -2.44
N PRO A 70 -6.51 11.42 -3.78
CA PRO A 70 -6.23 10.26 -4.64
C PRO A 70 -4.84 9.66 -4.41
N SER A 71 -3.86 10.50 -4.04
CA SER A 71 -2.48 10.08 -3.77
C SER A 71 -2.31 9.32 -2.45
N CYS A 72 -3.29 9.37 -1.55
CA CYS A 72 -3.25 8.62 -0.30
C CYS A 72 -3.75 7.17 -0.46
N LEU A 73 -4.38 6.81 -1.59
CA LEU A 73 -4.84 5.43 -1.83
C LEU A 73 -3.66 4.48 -2.04
N TYR A 74 -3.69 3.34 -1.33
CA TYR A 74 -2.77 2.24 -1.59
C TYR A 74 -3.47 1.20 -2.47
N LEU A 75 -3.11 1.15 -3.76
CA LEU A 75 -3.73 0.26 -4.75
C LEU A 75 -2.75 -0.76 -5.35
N ASP A 76 -1.56 -0.87 -4.77
CA ASP A 76 -0.53 -1.80 -5.23
C ASP A 76 -0.78 -3.25 -4.77
N LEU A 77 -0.10 -4.18 -5.42
CA LEU A 77 -0.10 -5.59 -5.04
C LEU A 77 0.78 -5.82 -3.80
N VAL A 78 0.29 -6.58 -2.82
CA VAL A 78 1.05 -6.97 -1.63
C VAL A 78 1.62 -8.37 -1.82
N ARG A 79 2.95 -8.48 -1.90
CA ARG A 79 3.67 -9.71 -2.19
C ARG A 79 4.39 -10.29 -0.99
N SER A 80 4.65 -9.48 0.03
CA SER A 80 5.63 -9.85 1.06
C SER A 80 5.07 -10.64 2.23
N ASP A 81 3.89 -10.26 2.73
CA ASP A 81 3.43 -10.66 4.06
C ASP A 81 1.92 -10.40 4.24
N SER A 82 1.20 -11.31 4.89
CA SER A 82 -0.23 -11.19 5.19
C SER A 82 -0.52 -10.04 6.14
N ASP A 83 0.38 -9.75 7.08
CA ASP A 83 0.19 -8.65 8.05
C ASP A 83 0.19 -7.28 7.36
N LEU A 84 0.88 -7.17 6.21
CA LEU A 84 0.83 -5.96 5.41
C LEU A 84 -0.55 -5.75 4.78
N ILE A 85 -1.26 -6.82 4.40
CA ILE A 85 -2.63 -6.74 3.87
C ILE A 85 -3.58 -6.19 4.93
N GLY A 86 -3.45 -6.64 6.19
CA GLY A 86 -4.22 -6.09 7.31
C GLY A 86 -3.99 -4.60 7.52
N ARG A 87 -2.72 -4.16 7.43
CA ARG A 87 -2.36 -2.73 7.53
C ARG A 87 -2.88 -1.90 6.36
N VAL A 88 -2.91 -2.45 5.14
CA VAL A 88 -3.55 -1.80 3.99
C VAL A 88 -5.04 -1.62 4.23
N GLY A 89 -5.72 -2.64 4.77
CA GLY A 89 -7.14 -2.54 5.14
C GLY A 89 -7.41 -1.46 6.18
N ALA A 90 -6.61 -1.41 7.25
CA ALA A 90 -6.72 -0.34 8.26
C ALA A 90 -6.46 1.05 7.66
N HIS A 91 -5.51 1.16 6.72
CA HIS A 91 -5.25 2.41 6.00
C HIS A 91 -6.43 2.82 5.13
N HIS A 92 -7.07 1.89 4.40
CA HIS A 92 -8.27 2.18 3.61
C HIS A 92 -9.43 2.69 4.47
N VAL A 93 -9.66 2.10 5.64
CA VAL A 93 -10.65 2.59 6.61
C VAL A 93 -10.30 4.00 7.07
N ALA A 94 -9.02 4.27 7.36
CA ALA A 94 -8.58 5.61 7.74
C ALA A 94 -8.84 6.63 6.62
N VAL A 95 -8.56 6.28 5.36
CA VAL A 95 -8.86 7.14 4.20
C VAL A 95 -10.36 7.43 4.12
N LEU A 96 -11.22 6.41 4.20
CA LEU A 96 -12.68 6.57 4.17
C LEU A 96 -13.17 7.50 5.28
N ASN A 97 -12.72 7.28 6.52
CA ASN A 97 -13.10 8.12 7.65
C ASN A 97 -12.71 9.59 7.44
N LYS A 98 -11.56 9.85 6.80
CA LYS A 98 -11.13 11.21 6.48
C LYS A 98 -11.92 11.82 5.33
N THR A 99 -12.33 11.02 4.35
CA THR A 99 -13.23 11.48 3.29
C THR A 99 -14.60 11.85 3.86
N ILE A 100 -15.14 11.07 4.79
CA ILE A 100 -16.40 11.37 5.52
C ILE A 100 -16.26 12.66 6.32
N LEU A 101 -15.19 12.79 7.12
CA LEU A 101 -14.94 14.02 7.88
C LEU A 101 -14.89 15.26 6.98
N LEU A 102 -14.20 15.18 5.84
CA LEU A 102 -14.15 16.27 4.88
C LEU A 102 -15.55 16.60 4.32
N SER A 103 -16.34 15.57 4.00
CA SER A 103 -17.72 15.69 3.53
C SER A 103 -18.62 16.38 4.56
N ASP A 104 -18.49 16.04 5.84
CA ASP A 104 -19.21 16.68 6.94
C ASP A 104 -18.80 18.15 7.11
N LEU A 105 -17.50 18.44 7.12
CA LEU A 105 -16.96 19.80 7.24
C LEU A 105 -17.36 20.71 6.09
N MET A 106 -17.58 20.14 4.90
CA MET A 106 -18.03 20.86 3.71
C MET A 106 -19.55 20.86 3.54
N GLU A 107 -20.29 20.22 4.46
CA GLU A 107 -21.75 20.04 4.42
C GLU A 107 -22.25 19.45 3.09
N ARG A 108 -21.49 18.49 2.53
CA ARG A 108 -21.78 17.89 1.22
C ARG A 108 -21.81 16.37 1.30
N PRO A 109 -22.90 15.72 0.89
CA PRO A 109 -23.03 14.27 1.02
C PRO A 109 -22.10 13.50 0.06
N LEU A 110 -21.52 12.41 0.55
CA LEU A 110 -20.86 11.40 -0.29
C LEU A 110 -21.88 10.37 -0.76
N SER A 111 -22.48 10.60 -1.94
CA SER A 111 -23.52 9.70 -2.49
C SER A 111 -23.05 8.26 -2.67
N ASP A 112 -21.76 8.06 -2.93
CA ASP A 112 -21.22 6.77 -3.36
C ASP A 112 -20.31 6.11 -2.30
N LEU A 113 -20.45 6.50 -1.03
CA LEU A 113 -19.60 5.98 0.06
C LEU A 113 -19.68 4.46 0.20
N ALA A 114 -20.88 3.88 0.14
CA ALA A 114 -21.07 2.43 0.26
C ALA A 114 -20.39 1.66 -0.88
N ILE A 115 -20.39 2.23 -2.09
CA ILE A 115 -19.71 1.64 -3.25
C ILE A 115 -18.20 1.68 -3.04
N LEU A 116 -17.65 2.79 -2.56
CA LEU A 116 -16.23 2.91 -2.26
C LEU A 116 -15.78 1.95 -1.17
N GLU A 117 -16.56 1.81 -0.10
CA GLU A 117 -16.29 0.85 0.97
C GLU A 117 -16.26 -0.59 0.44
N ASP A 118 -17.26 -0.98 -0.35
CA ASP A 118 -17.31 -2.31 -0.94
C ASP A 118 -16.13 -2.58 -1.90
N LEU A 119 -15.76 -1.59 -2.72
CA LEU A 119 -14.62 -1.70 -3.62
C LEU A 119 -13.30 -1.88 -2.86
N LEU A 120 -13.09 -1.15 -1.75
CA LEU A 120 -11.90 -1.27 -0.91
C LEU A 120 -11.88 -2.59 -0.14
N ASN A 121 -13.03 -3.03 0.38
CA ASN A 121 -13.17 -4.35 1.02
C ASN A 121 -12.87 -5.48 0.03
N THR A 122 -13.42 -5.38 -1.19
CA THR A 122 -13.12 -6.29 -2.30
C THR A 122 -11.63 -6.31 -2.62
N ARG A 123 -10.96 -5.15 -2.64
CA ARG A 123 -9.50 -5.06 -2.84
C ARG A 123 -8.74 -5.90 -1.81
N ILE A 124 -9.12 -5.81 -0.54
CA ILE A 124 -8.49 -6.57 0.55
C ILE A 124 -8.73 -8.07 0.40
N GLN A 125 -9.95 -8.48 0.07
CA GLN A 125 -10.28 -9.89 -0.17
C GLN A 125 -9.46 -10.47 -1.31
N LEU A 126 -9.34 -9.74 -2.43
CA LEU A 126 -8.53 -10.15 -3.58
C LEU A 126 -7.03 -10.21 -3.24
N LEU A 127 -6.50 -9.31 -2.40
CA LEU A 127 -5.12 -9.39 -1.91
C LEU A 127 -4.88 -10.66 -1.11
N ARG A 128 -5.80 -11.02 -0.22
CA ARG A 128 -5.71 -12.26 0.59
C ARG A 128 -5.73 -13.48 -0.31
N ALA A 129 -6.70 -13.56 -1.23
CA ALA A 129 -6.80 -14.66 -2.19
C ALA A 129 -5.53 -14.80 -3.04
N TRP A 130 -4.97 -13.68 -3.52
CA TRP A 130 -3.71 -13.67 -4.27
C TRP A 130 -2.54 -14.19 -3.42
N PHE A 131 -2.43 -13.75 -2.16
CA PHE A 131 -1.35 -14.13 -1.26
C PHE A 131 -1.41 -15.62 -0.89
N GLU A 132 -2.61 -16.13 -0.59
CA GLU A 132 -2.85 -17.55 -0.30
C GLU A 132 -2.52 -18.44 -1.50
N LEU A 133 -2.98 -18.07 -2.70
CA LEU A 133 -2.68 -18.79 -3.94
C LEU A 133 -1.17 -18.90 -4.17
N ARG A 134 -0.43 -17.82 -3.88
CA ARG A 134 1.03 -17.82 -3.98
C ARG A 134 1.69 -18.74 -2.96
N GLY A 135 1.17 -18.80 -1.73
CA GLY A 135 1.61 -19.74 -0.70
C GLY A 135 1.42 -21.19 -1.15
N GLN A 136 0.24 -21.50 -1.71
CA GLN A 136 -0.09 -22.82 -2.26
C GLN A 136 0.84 -23.20 -3.42
N ARG A 137 1.14 -22.26 -4.33
CA ARG A 137 2.08 -22.48 -5.44
C ARG A 137 3.50 -22.82 -4.94
N GLN A 138 3.99 -22.17 -3.90
CA GLN A 138 5.30 -22.50 -3.31
C GLN A 138 5.31 -23.91 -2.69
N GLY A 139 4.21 -24.31 -2.04
CA GLY A 139 4.03 -25.68 -1.54
C GLY A 139 3.95 -26.71 -2.66
N ALA A 140 3.20 -26.41 -3.72
CA ALA A 140 3.03 -27.28 -4.88
C ALA A 140 4.30 -27.38 -5.74
N SER A 141 5.12 -26.34 -5.80
CA SER A 141 6.40 -26.35 -6.54
C SER A 141 7.48 -27.20 -5.86
N ARG A 142 7.37 -27.45 -4.54
CA ARG A 142 8.27 -28.36 -3.81
C ARG A 142 7.91 -29.83 -4.03
N LYS A 143 6.66 -30.11 -4.41
CA LYS A 143 6.21 -31.43 -4.84
C LYS A 143 6.28 -31.47 -6.37
N SER A 144 6.48 -32.62 -7.00
CA SER A 144 6.48 -32.73 -8.46
C SER A 144 5.06 -32.60 -9.02
N ALA A 145 4.43 -31.43 -8.88
CA ALA A 145 3.07 -31.20 -9.36
C ALA A 145 3.01 -31.36 -10.89
N PRO A 146 1.99 -32.06 -11.41
CA PRO A 146 1.83 -32.30 -12.85
C PRO A 146 1.62 -31.00 -13.63
N LYS A 147 1.91 -31.01 -14.94
CA LYS A 147 1.88 -29.80 -15.81
C LYS A 147 0.52 -29.11 -15.81
N TRP A 148 -0.57 -29.87 -15.91
CA TRP A 148 -1.94 -29.34 -15.91
C TRP A 148 -2.25 -28.52 -14.64
N ALA A 149 -1.77 -28.97 -13.47
CA ALA A 149 -1.99 -28.26 -12.21
C ALA A 149 -1.23 -26.92 -12.18
N ARG A 150 -0.01 -26.88 -12.73
CA ARG A 150 0.79 -25.64 -12.82
C ARG A 150 0.15 -24.61 -13.74
N GLU A 151 -0.46 -25.06 -14.84
CA GLU A 151 -1.21 -24.20 -15.77
C GLU A 151 -2.47 -23.64 -15.11
N GLU A 152 -3.22 -24.46 -14.38
CA GLU A 152 -4.39 -24.01 -13.62
C GLU A 152 -4.03 -22.95 -12.57
N PHE A 153 -2.93 -23.15 -11.83
CA PHE A 153 -2.42 -22.16 -10.87
C PHE A 153 -2.07 -20.83 -11.54
N ARG A 154 -1.38 -20.86 -12.68
CA ARG A 154 -1.06 -19.63 -13.44
C ARG A 154 -2.31 -18.91 -13.89
N LYS A 155 -3.28 -19.64 -14.45
CA LYS A 155 -4.55 -19.07 -14.90
C LYS A 155 -5.29 -18.36 -13.76
N LYS A 156 -5.35 -18.98 -12.57
CA LYS A 156 -5.94 -18.35 -11.37
C LYS A 156 -5.16 -17.13 -10.90
N GLU A 157 -3.83 -17.17 -10.95
CA GLU A 157 -2.98 -16.04 -10.57
C GLU A 157 -3.19 -14.84 -11.50
N ASP A 158 -3.25 -15.09 -12.81
CA ASP A 158 -3.53 -14.08 -13.83
C ASP A 158 -4.95 -13.50 -13.65
N GLU A 159 -5.95 -14.36 -13.41
CA GLU A 159 -7.33 -13.93 -13.17
C GLU A 159 -7.45 -13.00 -11.95
N ILE A 160 -6.85 -13.37 -10.81
CA ILE A 160 -6.87 -12.53 -9.61
C ILE A 160 -6.09 -11.23 -9.86
N SER A 161 -4.95 -11.29 -10.56
CA SER A 161 -4.18 -10.10 -10.90
C SER A 161 -4.97 -9.13 -11.79
N SER A 162 -5.71 -9.64 -12.78
CA SER A 162 -6.59 -8.82 -13.63
C SER A 162 -7.73 -8.20 -12.81
N LYS A 163 -8.37 -8.97 -11.92
CA LYS A 163 -9.40 -8.45 -11.00
C LYS A 163 -8.86 -7.34 -10.10
N LEU A 164 -7.61 -7.47 -9.63
CA LEU A 164 -6.94 -6.46 -8.82
C LEU A 164 -6.65 -5.17 -9.58
N GLN A 165 -6.23 -5.27 -10.84
CA GLN A 165 -6.01 -4.10 -11.69
C GLN A 165 -7.32 -3.38 -12.01
N LEU A 166 -8.36 -4.14 -12.39
CA LEU A 166 -9.69 -3.60 -12.64
C LEU A 166 -10.21 -2.87 -11.39
N ASN A 167 -10.20 -3.54 -10.24
CA ASN A 167 -10.63 -2.95 -8.99
C ASN A 167 -9.82 -1.69 -8.63
N ALA A 168 -8.50 -1.66 -8.87
CA ALA A 168 -7.69 -0.46 -8.64
C ALA A 168 -8.16 0.72 -9.51
N SER A 169 -8.39 0.51 -10.82
CA SER A 169 -8.91 1.56 -11.68
C SER A 169 -10.32 2.02 -11.27
N THR A 170 -11.20 1.08 -10.90
CA THR A 170 -12.55 1.40 -10.45
C THR A 170 -12.56 2.18 -9.15
N VAL A 171 -11.74 1.78 -8.16
CA VAL A 171 -11.57 2.52 -6.90
C VAL A 171 -11.12 3.94 -7.20
N LEU A 172 -10.08 4.12 -8.02
CA LEU A 172 -9.54 5.45 -8.31
C LEU A 172 -10.60 6.35 -8.96
N THR A 173 -11.23 5.89 -10.04
CA THR A 173 -12.27 6.66 -10.75
C THR A 173 -13.46 6.98 -9.86
N GLN A 174 -13.92 6.02 -9.07
CA GLN A 174 -15.06 6.22 -8.18
C GLN A 174 -14.73 7.19 -7.03
N PHE A 175 -13.48 7.14 -6.54
CA PHE A 175 -13.00 8.00 -5.48
C PHE A 175 -12.83 9.44 -5.96
N GLU A 176 -12.21 9.63 -7.13
CA GLU A 176 -12.11 10.93 -7.79
C GLU A 176 -13.49 11.53 -8.05
N ARG A 177 -14.43 10.75 -8.60
CA ARG A 177 -15.81 11.20 -8.81
C ARG A 177 -16.50 11.65 -7.51
N SER A 178 -16.30 10.91 -6.43
CA SER A 178 -16.87 11.25 -5.12
C SER A 178 -16.28 12.55 -4.57
N LEU A 179 -14.97 12.74 -4.73
CA LEU A 179 -14.29 13.97 -4.33
C LEU A 179 -14.68 15.16 -5.20
N GLU A 180 -14.86 14.98 -6.51
CA GLU A 180 -15.36 16.02 -7.41
C GLU A 180 -16.78 16.46 -7.04
N ALA A 181 -17.65 15.52 -6.65
CA ALA A 181 -18.99 15.84 -6.16
C ALA A 181 -18.92 16.69 -4.88
N VAL A 182 -18.00 16.37 -3.97
CA VAL A 182 -17.73 17.18 -2.78
C VAL A 182 -17.08 18.53 -3.14
N ALA A 183 -16.29 18.62 -4.21
CA ALA A 183 -15.59 19.85 -4.60
C ALA A 183 -16.48 20.88 -5.31
N LYS A 184 -17.44 20.45 -6.14
CA LYS A 184 -18.25 21.36 -6.98
C LYS A 184 -19.07 22.35 -6.14
N GLU A 185 -18.67 23.62 -6.15
CA GLU A 185 -19.47 24.73 -5.62
C GLU A 185 -20.82 24.82 -6.34
N GLY A 186 -21.90 24.42 -5.66
CA GLY A 186 -23.24 24.64 -6.17
C GLY A 186 -24.30 23.71 -5.60
N GLY A 187 -25.01 24.19 -4.57
CA GLY A 187 -26.36 23.73 -4.23
C GLY A 187 -26.44 22.91 -2.96
N SER A 188 -26.83 23.57 -1.87
CA SER A 188 -27.55 22.94 -0.77
C SER A 188 -28.69 22.10 -1.35
N GLN A 189 -28.53 20.78 -1.38
CA GLN A 189 -29.66 19.86 -1.51
C GLN A 189 -29.91 19.33 -0.12
N SER A 190 -30.95 19.86 0.52
CA SER A 190 -31.47 19.33 1.78
C SER A 190 -31.75 17.84 1.60
N VAL A 191 -31.04 17.00 2.34
CA VAL A 191 -31.32 15.58 2.41
C VAL A 191 -32.63 15.40 3.18
N THR A 192 -33.73 15.26 2.46
CA THR A 192 -35.01 14.81 3.02
C THR A 192 -34.93 13.30 3.22
N TYR A 193 -34.87 12.85 4.47
CA TYR A 193 -35.12 11.45 4.82
C TYR A 193 -36.61 11.15 4.62
N HIS A 194 -36.92 10.13 3.82
CA HIS A 194 -38.22 9.46 3.81
C HIS A 194 -38.20 8.25 4.72
#